data_AF-A0A1I4JME7-F1
#
_entry.id   AF-A0A1I4JME7-F1
#
_cell.length_a   1.000
_cell.length_b   1.000
_cell.length_c   1.000
_cell.angle_alpha   90.00
_cell.angle_beta   90.00
_cell.angle_gamma   90.00
#
_symmetry.space_group_name_H-M   'P 1'
#
loop_
_entity.id
_entity.type
_entity.pdbx_description
1 polymer ?
#
loop_
_entity_poly.entity_id
_entity_poly.type
_entity_poly.pdbx_seq_one_letter_code
_entity_poly.pdbx_strand_id
1 'polypeptide(L)'
;MGLLDQLAGQVMGSLGAQQQDPVPQGELLNGVMAMLNNAGGLSGLVQKLQASGLGDQVASWIGTGDNHTVSGNQISDALGGEHIAQLAQQAGLEPEHAATGLAQLLPQIIDSLTPNGQIPEGGALDQGLDFLKGKLFG
;
A
#
# COMPACT_ATOMS: atom_id res chain seq x y z
N MET A 1 18.92 17.85 -27.21
CA MET A 1 18.05 18.10 -26.04
C MET A 1 16.76 17.34 -26.27
N GLY A 2 16.27 16.43 -25.44
CA GLY A 2 16.90 15.53 -24.47
C GLY A 2 16.02 14.25 -24.47
N LEU A 3 16.57 13.09 -24.11
CA LEU A 3 15.81 11.82 -24.08
C LEU A 3 14.55 11.88 -23.18
N LEU A 4 14.53 12.84 -22.25
CA LEU A 4 13.38 13.17 -21.40
C LEU A 4 12.17 13.71 -22.19
N ASP A 5 12.40 14.41 -23.31
CA ASP A 5 11.32 15.00 -24.12
C ASP A 5 10.61 13.95 -24.99
N GLN A 6 11.35 12.91 -25.41
CA GLN A 6 10.76 11.78 -26.14
C GLN A 6 9.96 10.84 -25.24
N LEU A 7 10.39 10.64 -23.99
CA LEU A 7 9.62 9.88 -23.00
C LEU A 7 8.36 10.64 -22.57
N ALA A 8 8.44 11.96 -22.38
CA ALA A 8 7.27 12.78 -22.08
C ALA A 8 6.24 12.74 -23.21
N GLY A 9 6.68 12.81 -24.48
CA GLY A 9 5.78 12.72 -25.64
C GLY A 9 5.12 11.35 -25.81
N GLN A 10 5.81 10.26 -25.51
CA GLN A 10 5.25 8.90 -25.62
C GLN A 10 4.31 8.57 -24.45
N VAL A 11 4.59 9.07 -23.25
CA VAL A 11 3.70 8.93 -22.10
C VAL A 11 2.45 9.80 -22.26
N MET A 12 2.58 11.03 -22.78
CA MET A 12 1.43 11.88 -23.08
C MET A 12 0.58 11.33 -24.24
N GLY A 13 1.21 10.66 -25.22
CA GLY A 13 0.52 10.01 -26.33
C GLY A 13 -0.26 8.75 -25.93
N SER A 14 0.15 8.03 -24.88
CA SER A 14 -0.60 6.88 -24.34
C SER A 14 -1.61 7.26 -23.25
N LEU A 15 -1.50 8.46 -22.67
CA LEU A 15 -2.46 9.03 -21.70
C LEU A 15 -3.61 9.82 -22.36
N GLY A 16 -3.52 10.10 -23.66
CA GLY A 16 -4.49 10.93 -24.39
C GLY A 16 -5.72 10.21 -24.97
N ALA A 17 -5.88 8.90 -24.76
CA ALA A 17 -6.97 8.14 -25.37
C ALA A 17 -7.54 7.03 -24.47
N GLN A 18 -7.80 7.29 -23.18
CA GLN A 18 -8.95 6.70 -22.50
C GLN A 18 -9.26 7.45 -21.21
N GLN A 19 -10.31 8.25 -21.27
CA GLN A 19 -10.87 9.00 -20.16
C GLN A 19 -11.62 8.03 -19.23
N GLN A 20 -10.90 7.46 -18.27
CA GLN A 20 -11.36 6.80 -17.05
C GLN A 20 -10.07 6.52 -16.26
N ASP A 21 -9.64 7.46 -15.41
CA ASP A 21 -8.39 7.39 -14.65
C ASP A 21 -8.24 6.00 -14.00
N PRO A 22 -7.44 5.09 -14.57
CA PRO A 22 -7.11 3.87 -13.88
C PRO A 22 -6.15 4.32 -12.80
N VAL A 23 -6.58 4.25 -11.54
CA VAL A 23 -5.66 4.38 -10.39
C VAL A 23 -4.46 3.50 -10.72
N PRO A 24 -3.25 4.06 -10.93
CA PRO A 24 -2.07 3.29 -11.31
C PRO A 24 -1.74 2.36 -10.14
N GLN A 25 -2.28 1.16 -10.22
CA GLN A 25 -2.32 0.22 -9.10
C GLN A 25 -0.92 -0.28 -8.76
N GLY A 26 0.00 -0.29 -9.74
CA GLY A 26 1.42 -0.58 -9.52
C GLY A 26 2.13 0.46 -8.67
N GLU A 27 1.92 1.74 -8.97
CA GLU A 27 2.49 2.88 -8.24
C GLU A 27 1.92 2.96 -6.83
N LEU A 28 0.61 2.76 -6.68
CA LEU A 28 -0.03 2.70 -5.37
C LEU A 28 0.50 1.52 -4.55
N LEU A 29 0.69 0.35 -5.16
CA LEU A 29 1.26 -0.82 -4.51
C LEU A 29 2.71 -0.59 -4.07
N ASN A 30 3.53 0.03 -4.92
CA ASN A 30 4.90 0.44 -4.55
C ASN A 30 4.89 1.40 -3.36
N GLY A 31 3.95 2.33 -3.34
CA GLY A 31 3.75 3.23 -2.20
C GLY A 31 3.33 2.54 -0.91
N VAL A 32 2.43 1.55 -0.99
CA VAL A 32 2.06 0.72 0.16
C VAL A 32 3.28 -0.05 0.66
N MET A 33 4.08 -0.64 -0.23
CA MET A 33 5.31 -1.33 0.15
C MET A 33 6.31 -0.39 0.84
N ALA A 34 6.49 0.83 0.32
CA ALA A 34 7.33 1.85 0.96
C ALA A 34 6.77 2.24 2.34
N MET A 35 5.45 2.33 2.48
CA MET A 35 4.79 2.63 3.76
C MET A 35 4.98 1.51 4.79
N LEU A 36 4.82 0.24 4.38
CA LEU A 36 5.11 -0.91 5.24
C LEU A 36 6.55 -0.85 5.74
N ASN A 37 7.52 -0.60 4.85
CA ASN A 37 8.92 -0.48 5.24
C ASN A 37 9.15 0.68 6.23
N ASN A 38 8.58 1.86 5.97
CA ASN A 38 8.71 3.02 6.87
C ASN A 38 8.03 2.81 8.23
N ALA A 39 6.95 2.04 8.28
CA ALA A 39 6.23 1.72 9.52
C ALA A 39 6.92 0.62 10.35
N GLY A 40 8.07 0.09 9.93
CA GLY A 40 8.72 -1.04 10.61
C GLY A 40 8.07 -2.40 10.29
N GLY A 41 7.41 -2.51 9.14
CA GLY A 41 6.71 -3.69 8.65
C GLY A 41 5.20 -3.64 8.91
N LEU A 42 4.55 -4.78 8.66
CA LEU A 42 3.10 -4.93 8.81
C LEU A 42 2.62 -4.63 10.24
N SER A 43 3.39 -5.05 11.26
CA SER A 43 3.06 -4.83 12.67
C SER A 43 2.91 -3.34 13.01
N GLY A 44 3.86 -2.50 12.59
CA GLY A 44 3.78 -1.07 12.88
C GLY A 44 2.69 -0.35 12.08
N LEU A 45 2.40 -0.79 10.86
CA LEU A 45 1.25 -0.29 10.10
C LEU A 45 -0.07 -0.63 10.80
N VAL A 46 -0.23 -1.88 11.22
CA VAL A 46 -1.40 -2.35 11.98
C VAL A 46 -1.57 -1.53 13.26
N GLN A 47 -0.50 -1.34 14.02
CA GLN A 47 -0.52 -0.53 15.24
C GLN A 47 -0.95 0.92 14.96
N LYS A 48 -0.45 1.52 13.88
CA LYS A 48 -0.83 2.89 13.47
C LYS A 48 -2.33 2.97 13.17
N LEU A 49 -2.84 2.06 12.36
CA LEU A 49 -4.26 2.03 11.98
C LEU A 49 -5.17 1.75 13.19
N GLN A 50 -4.77 0.84 14.09
CA GLN A 50 -5.46 0.58 15.35
C GLN A 50 -5.49 1.82 16.25
N ALA A 51 -4.36 2.53 16.39
CA ALA A 51 -4.26 3.75 17.19
C ALA A 51 -5.17 4.88 16.66
N SER A 52 -5.48 4.86 15.36
CA SER A 52 -6.39 5.80 14.71
C SER A 52 -7.88 5.41 14.79
N GLY A 53 -8.21 4.34 15.53
CA GLY A 53 -9.59 3.89 15.71
C GLY A 53 -10.11 2.94 14.63
N LEU A 54 -9.25 2.44 13.73
CA LEU A 54 -9.60 1.42 12.74
C LEU A 54 -9.34 -0.01 13.22
N GLY A 55 -9.37 -0.23 14.54
CA GLY A 55 -9.01 -1.51 15.14
C GLY A 55 -9.87 -2.68 14.67
N ASP A 56 -11.19 -2.49 14.59
CA ASP A 56 -12.13 -3.52 14.16
C ASP A 56 -11.94 -3.89 12.69
N GLN A 57 -11.70 -2.89 11.83
CA GLN A 57 -11.42 -3.10 10.41
C GLN A 57 -10.10 -3.87 10.25
N VAL A 58 -9.03 -3.42 10.91
CA VAL A 58 -7.73 -4.09 10.83
C VAL A 58 -7.79 -5.51 11.38
N ALA A 59 -8.54 -5.75 12.46
CA ALA A 59 -8.76 -7.09 12.99
C ALA A 59 -9.48 -7.99 11.98
N SER A 60 -10.47 -7.46 11.23
CA SER A 60 -11.12 -8.22 10.16
C SER A 60 -10.15 -8.58 9.03
N TRP A 61 -9.19 -7.70 8.70
CA TRP A 61 -8.19 -7.93 7.66
C TRP A 61 -7.09 -8.88 8.08
N ILE A 62 -6.83 -9.00 9.38
CA ILE A 62 -5.88 -9.98 9.90
C ILE A 62 -6.53 -11.35 10.01
N GLY A 63 -7.85 -11.39 10.27
CA GLY A 63 -8.61 -12.62 10.40
C GLY A 63 -8.83 -13.34 9.07
N THR A 64 -9.48 -14.50 9.13
CA THR A 64 -9.81 -15.31 7.94
C THR A 64 -11.24 -15.10 7.42
N GLY A 65 -11.90 -14.05 7.92
CA GLY A 65 -13.28 -13.70 7.58
C GLY A 65 -13.36 -12.67 6.45
N ASP A 66 -14.54 -12.08 6.26
CA ASP A 66 -14.70 -11.00 5.28
C ASP A 66 -13.98 -9.72 5.73
N ASN A 67 -13.21 -9.14 4.81
CA ASN A 67 -12.55 -7.85 5.03
C ASN A 67 -13.58 -6.73 5.15
N HIS A 68 -13.61 -6.06 6.30
CA HIS A 68 -14.45 -4.88 6.47
C HIS A 68 -13.98 -3.74 5.56
N THR A 69 -14.93 -3.08 4.90
CA THR A 69 -14.64 -1.92 4.08
C THR A 69 -14.19 -0.74 4.93
N VAL A 70 -13.28 0.06 4.38
CA VAL A 70 -12.84 1.33 4.95
C VAL A 70 -12.97 2.41 3.88
N SER A 71 -13.19 3.67 4.29
CA SER A 71 -13.25 4.80 3.38
C SER A 71 -11.88 5.46 3.18
N GLY A 72 -11.70 6.15 2.05
CA GLY A 72 -10.48 6.93 1.81
C GLY A 72 -10.22 7.97 2.91
N ASN A 73 -11.27 8.62 3.41
CA ASN A 73 -11.15 9.58 4.51
C ASN A 73 -10.59 8.94 5.78
N GLN A 74 -11.13 7.78 6.18
CA GLN A 74 -10.62 7.02 7.33
C GLN A 74 -9.16 6.61 7.16
N ILE A 75 -8.74 6.22 5.95
CA ILE A 75 -7.34 5.92 5.65
C ILE A 75 -6.47 7.17 5.74
N SER A 76 -6.95 8.30 5.21
CA SER A 76 -6.23 9.58 5.28
C SER A 76 -6.06 10.06 6.72
N ASP A 77 -7.10 9.92 7.54
CA ASP A 77 -7.06 10.27 8.97
C ASP A 77 -6.09 9.35 9.73
N ALA A 78 -6.05 8.06 9.38
CA ALA A 78 -5.20 7.11 10.07
C ALA A 78 -3.72 7.21 9.68
N LEU A 79 -3.44 7.43 8.39
CA LEU A 79 -2.08 7.47 7.85
C LEU A 79 -1.49 8.89 7.88
N GLY A 80 -2.34 9.90 7.97
CA GLY A 80 -1.98 11.31 7.89
C GLY A 80 -1.98 11.82 6.45
N GLY A 81 -2.60 12.98 6.23
CA GLY A 81 -2.74 13.59 4.89
C GLY A 81 -1.41 13.85 4.18
N GLU A 82 -0.31 14.05 4.91
CA GLU A 82 1.01 14.25 4.31
C GLU A 82 1.51 12.98 3.58
N HIS A 83 1.35 11.80 4.19
CA HIS A 83 1.73 10.53 3.57
C HIS A 83 0.89 10.24 2.33
N ILE A 84 -0.41 10.52 2.41
CA ILE A 84 -1.34 10.39 1.28
C ILE A 84 -0.94 11.34 0.15
N ALA A 85 -0.63 12.60 0.46
CA ALA A 85 -0.22 13.59 -0.52
C ALA A 85 1.10 13.21 -1.21
N GLN A 86 2.08 12.72 -0.46
CA GLN A 86 3.35 12.22 -1.02
C GLN A 86 3.12 11.03 -1.95
N LEU A 87 2.26 10.09 -1.56
CA LEU A 87 1.91 8.95 -2.39
C LEU A 87 1.19 9.40 -3.66
N ALA A 88 0.22 10.30 -3.53
CA ALA A 88 -0.55 10.84 -4.63
C ALA A 88 0.37 11.54 -5.65
N GLN A 89 1.32 12.35 -5.18
CA GLN A 89 2.33 12.98 -6.04
C GLN A 89 3.19 11.97 -6.79
N GLN A 90 3.62 10.89 -6.13
CA GLN A 90 4.40 9.82 -6.75
C GLN A 90 3.60 9.04 -7.79
N ALA A 91 2.31 8.82 -7.52
CA ALA A 91 1.39 8.13 -8.41
C ALA A 91 0.80 9.03 -9.51
N GLY A 92 1.07 10.34 -9.50
CA GLY A 92 0.44 11.30 -10.41
C GLY A 92 -1.08 11.43 -10.19
N LEU A 93 -1.54 11.21 -8.96
CA LEU A 93 -2.94 11.24 -8.55
C LEU A 93 -3.26 12.45 -7.66
N GLU A 94 -4.56 12.76 -7.57
CA GLU A 94 -5.07 13.58 -6.48
C GLU A 94 -5.06 12.82 -5.14
N PRO A 95 -4.83 13.50 -4.00
CA PRO A 95 -4.80 12.87 -2.68
C PRO A 95 -6.05 12.04 -2.34
N GLU A 96 -7.23 12.49 -2.73
CA GLU A 96 -8.50 11.79 -2.49
C GLU A 96 -8.58 10.47 -3.28
N HIS A 97 -8.08 10.45 -4.51
CA HIS A 97 -7.99 9.24 -5.33
C HIS A 97 -6.97 8.25 -4.76
N ALA A 98 -5.81 8.74 -4.30
CA ALA A 98 -4.82 7.89 -3.65
C ALA A 98 -5.36 7.27 -2.36
N ALA A 99 -6.04 8.07 -1.52
CA ALA A 99 -6.68 7.58 -0.30
C ALA A 99 -7.76 6.53 -0.60
N THR A 100 -8.59 6.75 -1.62
CA THR A 100 -9.62 5.80 -2.06
C THR A 100 -9.00 4.51 -2.58
N GLY A 101 -7.93 4.59 -3.37
CA GLY A 101 -7.20 3.41 -3.84
C GLY A 101 -6.58 2.62 -2.68
N LEU A 102 -5.98 3.31 -1.71
CA LEU A 102 -5.44 2.68 -0.50
C LEU A 102 -6.53 1.98 0.32
N ALA A 103 -7.70 2.58 0.43
CA ALA A 103 -8.84 1.98 1.13
C ALA A 103 -9.32 0.66 0.50
N GLN A 104 -9.06 0.46 -0.79
CA GLN A 104 -9.37 -0.79 -1.50
C GLN A 104 -8.22 -1.80 -1.43
N LEU A 105 -6.96 -1.34 -1.45
CA LEU A 105 -5.78 -2.20 -1.49
C LEU A 105 -5.33 -2.68 -0.10
N LEU A 106 -5.35 -1.81 0.92
CA LEU A 106 -4.85 -2.14 2.26
C LEU A 106 -5.52 -3.37 2.87
N PRO A 107 -6.86 -3.52 2.83
CA PRO A 107 -7.51 -4.72 3.36
C PRO A 107 -6.98 -6.00 2.71
N GLN A 108 -6.86 -6.01 1.38
CA GLN A 108 -6.41 -7.17 0.59
C GLN A 108 -4.94 -7.50 0.86
N ILE A 109 -4.08 -6.48 1.00
CA ILE A 109 -2.65 -6.66 1.27
C ILE A 109 -2.43 -7.22 2.67
N ILE A 110 -3.15 -6.69 3.67
CA ILE A 110 -3.01 -7.16 5.05
C ILE A 110 -3.50 -8.61 5.16
N ASP A 111 -4.65 -8.93 4.58
CA ASP A 111 -5.18 -10.30 4.51
C ASP A 111 -4.22 -11.27 3.82
N SER A 112 -3.69 -10.89 2.65
CA SER A 112 -2.71 -11.70 1.91
C SER A 112 -1.41 -11.96 2.69
N LEU A 113 -1.04 -11.03 3.58
CA LEU A 113 0.16 -11.16 4.44
C LEU A 113 -0.14 -11.85 5.78
N THR A 114 -1.41 -12.11 6.10
CA THR A 114 -1.85 -12.76 7.35
C THR A 114 -2.74 -13.98 7.12
N PRO A 115 -2.37 -14.91 6.20
CA PRO A 115 -3.24 -16.03 5.81
C PRO A 115 -3.63 -16.98 6.95
N ASN A 116 -2.90 -16.94 8.07
CA ASN A 116 -3.14 -17.77 9.25
C ASN A 116 -3.95 -17.05 10.34
N GLY A 117 -4.53 -15.88 10.07
CA GLY A 117 -5.23 -15.12 11.10
C GLY A 117 -4.30 -14.34 12.02
N GLN A 118 -3.01 -14.22 11.66
CA GLN A 118 -1.95 -13.75 12.53
C GLN A 118 -0.93 -12.92 11.74
N ILE A 119 -0.41 -11.87 12.38
CA ILE A 119 0.71 -11.10 11.86
C ILE A 119 1.95 -11.98 11.96
N PRO A 120 2.66 -12.27 10.86
CA PRO A 120 3.89 -13.06 10.90
C PRO A 120 4.89 -12.43 11.88
N GLU A 121 5.37 -13.25 12.82
CA GLU A 121 6.44 -12.86 13.74
C GLU A 121 7.77 -12.85 12.97
N GLY A 122 8.38 -11.68 12.90
CA GLY A 122 9.60 -11.46 12.13
C GLY A 122 9.43 -10.25 11.22
N GLY A 123 10.18 -9.19 11.47
CA GLY A 123 10.21 -8.05 10.57
C GLY A 123 10.68 -8.46 9.17
N ALA A 124 10.62 -7.54 8.22
CA ALA A 124 11.12 -7.76 6.86
C ALA A 124 12.58 -8.30 6.84
N LEU A 125 13.38 -7.98 7.86
CA LEU A 125 14.72 -8.55 8.06
C LEU A 125 14.70 -10.04 8.42
N ASP A 126 13.87 -10.49 9.36
CA ASP A 126 13.81 -11.90 9.74
C ASP A 126 13.29 -12.76 8.59
N GLN A 127 12.28 -12.27 7.86
CA GLN A 127 11.80 -12.94 6.64
C GLN A 127 12.87 -12.98 5.54
N GLY A 128 13.64 -11.90 5.38
CA GLY A 128 14.78 -11.85 4.47
C GLY A 128 15.90 -12.82 4.85
N LEU A 129 16.17 -12.97 6.15
CA LEU A 129 17.17 -13.90 6.69
C LEU A 129 16.72 -15.35 6.56
N ASP A 130 15.43 -15.64 6.77
CA ASP A 130 14.86 -16.98 6.63
C ASP A 130 14.92 -17.45 5.17
N PHE A 131 14.59 -16.56 4.24
CA PHE A 131 14.75 -16.80 2.81
C PHE A 131 16.22 -17.04 2.41
N LEU A 132 17.15 -16.28 2.98
CA LEU A 132 18.58 -16.46 2.72
C LEU A 132 19.09 -17.80 3.26
N LYS A 133 18.64 -18.20 4.45
CA LYS A 133 18.96 -19.50 5.05
C LYS A 133 18.39 -20.65 4.23
N GLY A 134 17.14 -20.54 3.80
CA GLY A 134 16.51 -21.54 2.93
C GLY A 134 17.25 -21.76 1.60
N LYS A 135 17.92 -20.72 1.08
CA LYS A 135 18.74 -20.82 -0.15
C LYS A 135 20.18 -21.28 0.06
N LEU A 136 20.76 -21.04 1.24
CA LEU A 136 22.15 -21.41 1.55
C LEU A 136 22.27 -22.83 2.10
N PHE A 137 21.21 -23.33 2.73
CA PHE A 137 21.24 -24.60 3.47
C PHE A 137 20.13 -25.57 3.04
N GLY A 138 19.34 -25.22 2.02
CA GLY A 138 18.31 -26.07 1.40
C GLY A 138 18.75 -26.68 0.08
#